data_AF-A0A8J6A9Q7-F1
#
_entry.id   AF-A0A8J6A9Q7-F1
#
_cell.length_a   1.000
_cell.length_b   1.000
_cell.length_c   1.000
_cell.angle_alpha   90.00
_cell.angle_beta   90.00
_cell.angle_gamma   90.00
#
_symmetry.space_group_name_H-M   'P 1'
#
loop_
_entity.id
_entity.type
_entity.pdbx_description
1 polymer ?
#
loop_
_entity_poly.entity_id
_entity_poly.type
_entity_poly.pdbx_seq_one_letter_code
_entity_poly.pdbx_strand_id
1 'polypeptide(L)'
;HALDADNAGVSPIGDSSNNSSHWDLGSAFFFAGTVITTIGYGNIAPSTEGGKIFCILYAIFGIPLFGFLLAGIGDQLGTIFGKSIARVEKVFR
;
A
#
# COMPACT_ATOMS: atom_id res chain seq x y z
N HIS A 1 -23.95 -13.66 -11.35
CA HIS A 1 -23.73 -14.30 -10.05
C HIS A 1 -22.26 -14.53 -9.74
N ALA A 2 -21.53 -15.40 -10.46
CA ALA A 2 -20.08 -15.60 -10.19
C ALA A 2 -19.23 -14.37 -10.52
N LEU A 3 -19.54 -13.68 -11.63
CA LEU A 3 -18.89 -12.41 -12.03
C LEU A 3 -19.13 -11.28 -11.01
N ASP A 4 -20.33 -11.19 -10.43
CA ASP A 4 -20.66 -10.15 -9.45
C ASP A 4 -19.97 -10.40 -8.10
N ALA A 5 -19.81 -11.67 -7.72
CA ALA A 5 -19.04 -12.07 -6.53
C ALA A 5 -17.56 -11.71 -6.70
N ASP A 6 -16.97 -12.02 -7.86
CA ASP A 6 -15.57 -11.71 -8.16
C ASP A 6 -15.32 -10.18 -8.16
N ASN A 7 -16.21 -9.40 -8.76
CA ASN A 7 -16.17 -7.93 -8.71
C ASN A 7 -16.30 -7.36 -7.29
N ALA A 8 -16.94 -8.08 -6.36
CA ALA A 8 -17.02 -7.70 -4.96
C ALA A 8 -15.80 -8.15 -4.13
N GLY A 9 -14.81 -8.81 -4.77
CA GLY A 9 -13.63 -9.37 -4.11
C GLY A 9 -13.91 -10.70 -3.40
N VAL A 10 -14.95 -11.44 -3.80
CA VAL A 10 -15.34 -12.74 -3.24
C VAL A 10 -15.16 -13.82 -4.30
N SER A 11 -14.29 -14.80 -4.05
CA SER A 11 -14.08 -15.92 -4.97
C SER A 11 -15.37 -16.74 -5.15
N PRO A 12 -15.85 -16.96 -6.40
CA PRO A 12 -17.03 -17.78 -6.66
C PRO A 12 -16.74 -19.29 -6.64
N ILE A 13 -15.46 -19.69 -6.57
CA ILE A 13 -15.04 -21.07 -6.35
C ILE A 13 -15.12 -21.37 -4.85
N GLY A 14 -16.00 -22.31 -4.50
CA GLY A 14 -16.20 -22.76 -3.13
C GLY A 14 -15.03 -23.62 -2.66
N ASP A 15 -14.01 -22.97 -2.11
CA ASP A 15 -13.06 -23.61 -1.21
C ASP A 15 -13.51 -23.41 0.24
N SER A 16 -13.13 -24.34 1.13
CA SER A 16 -13.45 -24.36 2.57
C SER A 16 -12.89 -23.17 3.38
N SER A 17 -12.53 -22.07 2.73
CA SER A 17 -11.91 -20.85 3.27
C SER A 17 -12.92 -19.74 3.59
N ASN A 18 -14.14 -20.08 4.03
CA ASN A 18 -15.11 -19.12 4.59
C ASN A 18 -14.59 -18.27 5.79
N ASN A 19 -13.33 -18.45 6.20
CA ASN A 19 -12.65 -17.68 7.23
C ASN A 19 -11.64 -16.63 6.71
N SER A 20 -11.32 -16.58 5.41
CA SER A 20 -10.37 -15.58 4.89
C SER A 20 -11.11 -14.30 4.47
N SER A 21 -11.22 -13.34 5.39
CA SER A 21 -11.78 -12.02 5.11
C SER A 21 -10.77 -11.12 4.41
N HIS A 22 -11.13 -10.61 3.22
CA HIS A 22 -10.37 -9.59 2.50
C HIS A 22 -10.29 -8.25 3.25
N TRP A 23 -11.11 -8.08 4.30
CA TRP A 23 -11.14 -6.93 5.19
C TRP A 23 -10.71 -7.27 6.62
N ASP A 24 -9.96 -8.36 6.82
CA ASP A 24 -9.26 -8.56 8.10
C ASP A 24 -8.23 -7.44 8.34
N LEU A 25 -7.84 -7.25 9.60
CA LEU A 25 -7.01 -6.12 10.04
C LEU A 25 -5.71 -5.99 9.23
N GLY A 26 -5.06 -7.12 8.92
CA GLY A 26 -3.86 -7.16 8.09
C GLY A 26 -4.10 -6.76 6.63
N SER A 27 -5.16 -7.30 6.01
CA SER A 27 -5.54 -7.01 4.62
C SER A 27 -6.02 -5.57 4.45
N ALA A 28 -6.76 -5.03 5.43
CA ALA A 28 -7.19 -3.65 5.46
C ALA A 28 -6.01 -2.68 5.61
N PHE A 29 -5.03 -3.01 6.46
CA PHE A 29 -3.79 -2.23 6.57
C PHE A 29 -2.98 -2.24 5.26
N PHE A 30 -2.88 -3.40 4.61
CA PHE A 30 -2.23 -3.51 3.30
C PHE A 30 -2.97 -2.66 2.24
N PHE A 31 -4.30 -2.74 2.17
CA PHE A 31 -5.10 -1.88 1.31
C PHE A 31 -4.82 -0.40 1.57
N ALA A 32 -4.84 0.03 2.83
CA ALA A 32 -4.53 1.41 3.23
C ALA A 32 -3.13 1.82 2.75
N GLY A 33 -2.13 0.94 2.94
CA GLY A 33 -0.78 1.11 2.42
C GLY A 33 -0.74 1.31 0.90
N THR A 34 -1.49 0.49 0.13
CA THR A 34 -1.53 0.59 -1.33
C THR A 34 -2.19 1.88 -1.82
N VAL A 35 -3.10 2.47 -1.04
CA VAL A 35 -3.73 3.76 -1.34
C VAL A 35 -2.76 4.90 -1.11
N ILE A 36 -2.10 4.97 0.06
CA ILE A 36 -1.15 6.06 0.38
C ILE A 36 0.12 6.02 -0.47
N THR A 37 0.57 4.83 -0.84
CA THR A 37 1.72 4.62 -1.73
C THR A 37 1.38 4.81 -3.20
N THR A 38 0.09 5.03 -3.53
CA THR A 38 -0.43 5.17 -4.90
C THR A 38 -0.25 3.94 -5.80
N ILE A 39 0.02 2.76 -5.22
CA ILE A 39 0.14 1.48 -5.96
C ILE A 39 -1.22 1.04 -6.51
N GLY A 40 -2.25 0.99 -5.65
CA GLY A 40 -3.63 0.71 -6.03
C GLY A 40 -3.86 -0.59 -6.84
N TYR A 41 -3.52 -1.76 -6.29
CA TYR A 41 -3.67 -3.05 -6.99
C TYR A 41 -5.09 -3.36 -7.52
N GLY A 42 -6.13 -2.76 -6.95
CA GLY A 42 -7.51 -2.91 -7.44
C GLY A 42 -8.20 -4.25 -7.12
N ASN A 43 -7.49 -5.24 -6.59
CA ASN A 43 -8.04 -6.55 -6.20
C ASN A 43 -9.08 -6.45 -5.06
N ILE A 44 -8.95 -5.45 -4.19
CA ILE A 44 -9.90 -5.14 -3.13
C ILE A 44 -10.13 -3.64 -3.19
N ALA A 45 -11.38 -3.22 -3.41
CA ALA A 45 -11.77 -1.83 -3.46
C ALA A 45 -13.05 -1.62 -2.64
N PRO A 46 -13.24 -0.44 -2.02
CA PRO A 46 -14.47 -0.15 -1.30
C PRO A 46 -15.64 -0.09 -2.28
N SER A 47 -16.49 -1.11 -2.26
CA SER A 47 -17.70 -1.15 -3.08
C SER A 47 -18.82 -0.26 -2.53
N THR A 48 -18.77 0.05 -1.23
CA THR A 48 -19.76 0.91 -0.55
C THR A 48 -19.54 2.39 -0.85
N GLU A 49 -20.63 3.15 -0.99
CA GLU A 49 -20.58 4.58 -1.29
C GLU A 49 -19.83 5.38 -0.21
N GLY A 50 -20.08 5.08 1.07
CA GLY A 50 -19.34 5.67 2.19
C GLY A 50 -17.85 5.30 2.21
N GLY A 51 -17.51 4.05 1.85
CA GLY A 51 -16.12 3.60 1.76
C GLY A 51 -15.33 4.32 0.67
N LYS A 52 -15.98 4.64 -0.46
CA LYS A 52 -15.37 5.43 -1.55
C LYS A 52 -15.06 6.86 -1.09
N ILE A 53 -16.00 7.52 -0.41
CA ILE A 53 -15.80 8.88 0.13
C ILE A 53 -14.65 8.88 1.15
N PHE A 54 -14.62 7.90 2.05
CA PHE A 54 -13.51 7.74 3.00
C PHE A 54 -12.17 7.55 2.29
N CYS A 55 -12.12 6.70 1.25
CA CYS A 55 -10.91 6.46 0.46
C CYS A 55 -10.38 7.74 -0.20
N ILE A 56 -11.28 8.58 -0.73
CA ILE A 56 -10.90 9.88 -1.33
C ILE A 56 -10.26 10.79 -0.28
N LEU A 57 -10.90 10.96 0.88
CA LEU A 57 -10.35 11.79 1.97
C LEU A 57 -9.02 11.21 2.47
N TYR A 58 -8.95 9.90 2.63
CA TYR A 58 -7.75 9.20 3.06
C TYR A 58 -6.59 9.39 2.07
N ALA A 59 -6.84 9.33 0.77
CA ALA A 59 -5.83 9.58 -0.26
C ALA A 59 -5.35 11.04 -0.25
N ILE A 60 -6.26 12.02 -0.12
CA ILE A 60 -5.93 13.45 -0.13
C ILE A 60 -4.90 13.81 0.95
N PHE A 61 -5.06 13.29 2.18
CA PHE A 61 -4.14 13.57 3.28
C PHE A 61 -2.99 12.55 3.37
N GLY A 62 -3.25 11.30 3.01
CA GLY A 62 -2.30 10.21 3.12
C GLY A 62 -1.15 10.29 2.11
N ILE A 63 -1.43 10.71 0.87
CA ILE A 63 -0.39 10.82 -0.17
C ILE A 63 0.66 11.89 0.20
N PRO A 64 0.30 13.13 0.61
CA PRO A 64 1.29 14.09 1.08
C PRO A 64 2.09 13.59 2.28
N LEU A 65 1.43 12.98 3.28
CA LEU A 65 2.10 12.44 4.46
C LEU A 65 3.12 11.36 4.10
N PHE A 66 2.75 10.45 3.19
CA PHE A 66 3.65 9.43 2.67
C PHE A 66 4.83 10.05 1.89
N GLY A 67 4.58 11.14 1.14
CA GLY A 67 5.64 11.91 0.47
C GLY A 67 6.67 12.47 1.46
N PHE A 68 6.24 13.05 2.58
CA PHE A 68 7.15 13.53 3.63
C PHE A 68 7.94 12.39 4.27
N LEU A 69 7.29 11.26 4.56
CA LEU A 69 7.96 10.06 5.07
C LEU A 69 9.04 9.57 4.09
N LEU A 70 8.70 9.49 2.80
CA LEU A 70 9.60 9.02 1.76
C LEU A 70 10.79 9.96 1.56
N ALA A 71 10.57 11.28 1.66
CA ALA A 71 11.65 12.26 1.63
C ALA A 71 12.63 12.06 2.80
N GLY A 72 12.12 11.89 4.03
CA GLY A 72 12.96 11.64 5.21
C GLY A 72 13.75 10.34 5.12
N ILE A 73 13.13 9.26 4.62
CA ILE A 73 13.80 7.99 4.37
C ILE A 73 14.87 8.16 3.26
N GLY A 74 14.54 8.92 2.20
CA GLY A 74 15.44 9.23 1.10
C GLY A 74 16.70 9.97 1.57
N ASP A 75 16.57 10.95 2.45
CA ASP A 75 17.70 11.69 3.01
C ASP A 75 18.61 10.81 3.88
N GLN A 76 18.01 9.96 4.72
CA GLN A 76 18.77 9.00 5.53
C GLN A 76 19.54 8.02 4.65
N LEU A 77 18.87 7.42 3.66
CA LEU A 77 19.49 6.51 2.71
C LEU A 77 20.59 7.20 1.91
N GLY A 78 20.34 8.41 1.39
CA GLY A 78 21.32 9.21 0.66
C GLY A 78 22.58 9.49 1.49
N THR A 79 22.40 9.82 2.77
CA THR A 79 23.52 10.02 3.71
C THR A 79 24.31 8.73 3.95
N ILE A 80 23.62 7.59 4.10
CA ILE A 80 24.25 6.28 4.30
C ILE A 80 25.05 5.86 3.06
N PHE A 81 24.46 6.00 1.87
CA PHE A 81 25.11 5.70 0.60
C PHE A 81 26.30 6.62 0.36
N GLY A 82 26.15 7.93 0.58
CA GLY A 82 27.25 8.89 0.45
C GLY A 82 28.44 8.55 1.35
N LYS A 83 28.20 8.19 2.62
CA LYS A 83 29.24 7.74 3.54
C LYS A 83 29.90 6.43 3.08
N SER A 84 29.12 5.50 2.56
CA SER A 84 29.61 4.21 2.05
C SER A 84 30.51 4.41 0.84
N ILE A 85 30.09 5.23 -0.12
CA ILE A 85 30.87 5.57 -1.33
C ILE A 85 32.17 6.26 -0.94
N ALA A 86 32.12 7.27 -0.05
CA ALA A 86 33.31 7.98 0.42
C ALA A 86 34.30 7.07 1.16
N ARG A 87 33.82 6.04 1.86
CA ARG A 87 34.68 5.02 2.49
C ARG A 87 35.38 4.16 1.43
N VAL A 88 34.66 3.72 0.41
CA VAL A 88 35.23 2.92 -0.69
C VAL A 88 36.27 3.72 -1.47
N GLU A 89 35.99 4.98 -1.79
CA GLU A 89 36.92 5.85 -2.50
C GLU A 89 38.25 6.01 -1.75
N LYS A 90 38.20 6.16 -0.41
CA LYS A 90 39.40 6.25 0.45
C LYS A 90 40.21 4.96 0.54
N VAL A 91 39.63 3.81 0.22
CA VAL A 91 40.33 2.51 0.22
C VAL A 91 41.04 2.26 -1.10
N PHE A 92 40.47 2.76 -2.21
CA PHE A 92 41.04 2.59 -3.55
C PHE A 92 42.04 3.68 -3.94
N ARG A 93 42.01 4.83 -3.27
CA ARG A 93 42.98 5.92 -3.42
C ARG A 93 44.12 5.80 -2.42
#